data_AF-A0A1G3UHI1-F1
#
_entry.id   AF-A0A1G3UHI1-F1
#
_cell.length_a   1.000
_cell.length_b   1.000
_cell.length_c   1.000
_cell.angle_alpha   90.00
_cell.angle_beta   90.00
_cell.angle_gamma   90.00
#
_symmetry.space_group_name_H-M   'P 1'
#
loop_
_entity.id
_entity.type
_entity.pdbx_description
1 polymer ?
#
loop_
_entity_poly.entity_id
_entity_poly.type
_entity_poly.pdbx_seq_one_letter_code
_entity_poly.pdbx_strand_id
1 'polypeptide(L)'
;MKDITITESTNAHGAKIVVVGVGGAGTNMLQELIGTELEGKVQLVAINTDKQSLDNSKAPHKIQIGKKLTKGLGSGMKPEVGKASAMESYEEIKDFFSGR
;
A
#
# COMPACT_ATOMS: atom_id res chain seq x y z
N MET A 1 41.66 22.26 -14.23
CA MET A 1 41.05 21.01 -14.75
C MET A 1 39.66 20.93 -14.15
N LYS A 2 38.60 20.66 -14.94
CA LYS A 2 37.26 20.42 -14.39
C LYS A 2 37.19 18.95 -13.99
N ASP A 3 36.90 18.68 -12.72
CA ASP A 3 36.69 17.34 -12.23
C ASP A 3 35.45 16.75 -12.91
N ILE A 4 35.64 15.66 -13.64
CA ILE A 4 34.54 14.90 -14.23
C ILE A 4 34.02 13.98 -13.13
N THR A 5 32.85 14.29 -12.58
CA THR A 5 32.14 13.40 -11.66
C THR A 5 31.40 12.34 -12.48
N ILE A 6 31.93 11.13 -12.51
CA ILE A 6 31.24 9.98 -13.10
C ILE A 6 30.20 9.52 -12.09
N THR A 7 28.92 9.61 -12.45
CA THR A 7 27.81 8.99 -11.70
C THR A 7 27.35 7.77 -12.48
N GLU A 8 27.58 6.58 -11.95
CA GLU A 8 26.99 5.36 -12.50
C GLU A 8 25.47 5.39 -12.28
N SER A 9 24.71 5.42 -13.38
CA SER A 9 23.27 5.18 -13.34
C SER A 9 23.05 3.68 -13.50
N THR A 10 22.86 2.98 -12.38
CA THR A 10 22.36 1.61 -12.37
C THR A 10 20.88 1.64 -12.73
N ASN A 11 20.58 1.62 -14.02
CA ASN A 11 19.20 1.53 -14.50
C ASN A 11 18.71 0.09 -14.27
N ALA A 12 18.34 -0.21 -13.02
CA ALA A 12 17.87 -1.53 -12.62
C ALA A 12 16.54 -1.85 -13.33
N HIS A 13 16.62 -2.67 -14.38
CA HIS A 13 15.45 -3.28 -15.04
C HIS A 13 14.90 -4.40 -14.15
N GLY A 14 14.48 -4.06 -12.93
CA GLY A 14 13.88 -4.96 -11.97
C GLY A 14 12.36 -4.99 -12.07
N ALA A 15 11.74 -6.13 -11.76
CA ALA A 15 10.30 -6.19 -11.59
C ALA A 15 9.87 -5.29 -10.42
N LYS A 16 8.83 -4.47 -10.62
CA LYS A 16 8.21 -3.70 -9.54
C LYS A 16 7.37 -4.64 -8.69
N ILE A 17 7.86 -4.97 -7.50
CA ILE A 17 7.17 -5.84 -6.55
C ILE A 17 6.41 -4.97 -5.56
N VAL A 18 5.11 -5.17 -5.47
CA VAL A 18 4.23 -4.48 -4.53
C VAL A 18 3.61 -5.52 -3.58
N VAL A 19 3.78 -5.30 -2.28
CA VAL A 19 3.18 -6.12 -1.22
C VAL A 19 2.00 -5.36 -0.64
N VAL A 20 0.82 -5.97 -0.72
CA VAL A 20 -0.43 -5.35 -0.32
C VAL A 20 -0.98 -6.03 0.92
N GLY A 21 -1.01 -5.30 2.05
CA GLY A 21 -1.64 -5.74 3.28
C GLY A 21 -3.10 -5.29 3.30
N VAL A 22 -4.04 -6.23 3.21
CA VAL A 22 -5.49 -5.93 3.22
C VAL A 22 -6.09 -6.21 4.58
N GLY A 23 -6.91 -5.28 5.08
CA GLY A 23 -7.60 -5.40 6.37
C GLY A 23 -6.66 -5.31 7.57
N GLY A 24 -7.18 -5.55 8.78
CA GLY A 24 -6.40 -5.39 10.02
C GLY A 24 -5.18 -6.31 10.09
N ALA A 25 -5.38 -7.61 9.83
CA ALA A 25 -4.29 -8.59 9.87
C ALA A 25 -3.22 -8.32 8.79
N GLY A 26 -3.64 -8.01 7.55
CA GLY A 26 -2.71 -7.68 6.48
C GLY A 26 -1.92 -6.39 6.77
N THR A 27 -2.59 -5.37 7.30
CA THR A 27 -1.94 -4.11 7.72
C THR A 27 -0.92 -4.35 8.83
N ASN A 28 -1.22 -5.24 9.79
CA ASN A 28 -0.28 -5.62 10.84
C ASN A 28 0.91 -6.42 10.28
N MET A 29 0.69 -7.32 9.32
CA MET A 29 1.76 -8.12 8.71
C MET A 29 2.79 -7.25 7.99
N LEU A 30 2.39 -6.13 7.38
CA LEU A 30 3.33 -5.18 6.79
C LEU A 30 4.33 -4.60 7.81
N GLN A 31 3.96 -4.53 9.10
CA GLN A 31 4.86 -4.07 10.16
C GLN A 31 6.09 -4.97 10.30
N GLU A 32 5.90 -6.28 10.14
CA GLU A 32 6.97 -7.28 10.25
C GLU A 32 7.93 -7.25 9.06
N LEU A 33 7.52 -6.66 7.93
CA LEU A 33 8.37 -6.48 6.75
C LEU A 33 9.25 -5.23 6.85
N ILE A 34 8.86 -4.26 7.69
CA ILE A 34 9.66 -3.06 7.96
C ILE A 34 10.84 -3.44 8.85
N GLY A 35 12.04 -2.98 8.52
CA GLY A 35 13.29 -3.34 9.19
C GLY A 35 13.92 -4.63 8.67
N THR A 36 13.28 -5.30 7.71
CA THR A 36 13.85 -6.51 7.06
C THR A 36 14.67 -6.14 5.84
N GLU A 37 15.38 -7.12 5.28
CA GLU A 37 16.10 -6.97 4.01
C GLU A 37 15.20 -6.64 2.80
N LEU A 38 13.87 -6.74 2.95
CA LEU A 38 12.88 -6.37 1.94
C LEU A 38 12.58 -4.87 1.95
N GLU A 39 12.90 -4.16 3.03
CA GLU A 39 12.71 -2.72 3.12
C GLU A 39 13.53 -2.02 2.03
N GLY A 40 12.87 -1.15 1.26
CA GLY A 40 13.46 -0.48 0.10
C GLY A 40 13.56 -1.32 -1.19
N LYS A 41 13.33 -2.65 -1.13
CA LYS A 41 13.28 -3.52 -2.32
C LYS A 41 11.87 -3.74 -2.86
N VAL A 42 10.87 -3.64 -1.99
CA VAL A 42 9.45 -3.81 -2.35
C VAL A 42 8.65 -2.59 -1.90
N GLN A 43 7.58 -2.29 -2.63
CA GLN A 43 6.64 -1.26 -2.24
C GLN A 43 5.59 -1.85 -1.30
N LEU A 44 5.47 -1.33 -0.09
CA LEU A 44 4.50 -1.78 0.91
C LEU A 44 3.26 -0.89 0.89
N VAL A 45 2.07 -1.51 0.80
CA VAL A 45 0.79 -0.81 0.65
C VAL A 45 -0.25 -1.39 1.60
N ALA A 46 -0.74 -0.58 2.54
CA ALA A 46 -1.86 -0.95 3.39
C ALA A 46 -3.19 -0.54 2.75
N ILE A 47 -4.15 -1.46 2.69
CA ILE A 47 -5.51 -1.21 2.21
C ILE A 47 -6.50 -1.62 3.29
N ASN A 48 -7.33 -0.69 3.76
CA ASN A 48 -8.34 -1.01 4.78
C ASN A 48 -9.59 -0.14 4.65
N THR A 49 -10.71 -0.63 5.18
CA THR A 49 -11.94 0.15 5.38
C THR A 49 -11.88 0.97 6.67
N ASP A 50 -11.17 0.45 7.67
CA ASP A 50 -10.99 1.07 8.97
C ASP A 50 -9.91 2.16 8.92
N LYS A 51 -10.29 3.39 9.23
CA LYS A 51 -9.40 4.54 9.24
C LYS A 51 -8.36 4.45 10.37
N GLN A 52 -8.78 4.05 11.56
CA GLN A 52 -7.89 3.95 12.72
C GLN A 52 -6.80 2.91 12.48
N SER A 53 -7.14 1.78 11.86
CA SER A 53 -6.17 0.76 11.47
C SER A 53 -5.15 1.28 10.44
N LEU A 54 -5.57 2.10 9.48
CA LEU A 54 -4.65 2.72 8.51
C LEU A 54 -3.78 3.80 9.15
N ASP A 55 -4.35 4.64 10.00
CA ASP A 55 -3.61 5.69 10.70
C ASP A 55 -2.48 5.07 11.53
N ASN A 56 -2.75 3.94 12.20
CA ASN A 56 -1.76 3.16 12.96
C ASN A 56 -0.76 2.36 12.11
N SER A 57 -1.03 2.15 10.82
CA SER A 57 -0.12 1.41 9.94
C SER A 57 1.20 2.17 9.75
N LYS A 58 2.33 1.46 9.77
CA LYS A 58 3.63 2.02 9.37
C LYS A 58 3.94 1.85 7.87
N ALA A 59 3.02 1.28 7.09
CA ALA A 59 3.20 1.19 5.65
C ALA A 59 3.29 2.60 5.02
N PRO A 60 4.25 2.83 4.09
CA PRO A 60 4.46 4.13 3.46
C PRO A 60 3.28 4.54 2.57
N HIS A 61 2.60 3.57 1.96
CA HIS A 61 1.39 3.82 1.17
C HIS A 61 0.17 3.24 1.87
N LYS A 62 -0.91 4.03 1.88
CA LYS A 62 -2.17 3.72 2.57
C LYS A 62 -3.33 4.08 1.68
N ILE A 63 -4.25 3.14 1.46
CA ILE A 63 -5.47 3.34 0.68
C ILE A 63 -6.67 3.01 1.57
N GLN A 64 -7.46 4.02 1.89
CA GLN A 64 -8.73 3.81 2.59
C GLN A 64 -9.83 3.51 1.58
N ILE A 65 -10.40 2.30 1.65
CA ILE A 65 -11.48 1.87 0.76
C ILE A 65 -12.86 2.03 1.41
N GLY A 66 -13.90 2.27 0.61
CA GLY A 66 -15.27 2.40 1.11
C GLY A 66 -15.47 3.60 2.04
N LYS A 67 -14.86 4.75 1.74
CA LYS A 67 -14.95 5.98 2.55
C LYS A 67 -16.41 6.41 2.73
N LYS A 68 -17.26 6.24 1.71
CA LYS A 68 -18.69 6.61 1.78
C LYS A 68 -19.50 5.50 2.46
N LEU A 69 -19.26 4.24 2.08
CA LEU A 69 -20.01 3.09 2.62
C LEU A 69 -19.78 2.86 4.12
N THR A 70 -18.53 2.93 4.57
CA THR A 70 -18.13 2.56 5.94
C THR A 70 -17.90 3.77 6.84
N LYS A 71 -17.73 4.96 6.27
CA LYS A 71 -17.35 6.19 6.98
C LYS A 71 -16.06 6.04 7.80
N GLY A 72 -15.20 5.09 7.43
CA GLY A 72 -13.96 4.79 8.13
C GLY A 72 -14.10 3.92 9.38
N LEU A 73 -15.27 3.34 9.64
CA LEU A 73 -15.53 2.47 10.80
C LEU A 73 -15.25 0.99 10.54
N GLY A 74 -14.80 0.64 9.33
CA GLY A 74 -14.53 -0.74 8.94
C GLY A 74 -15.73 -1.47 8.33
N SER A 75 -15.49 -2.70 7.87
CA SER A 75 -16.50 -3.58 7.26
C SER A 75 -17.38 -4.32 8.26
N GLY A 76 -17.08 -4.26 9.56
CA GLY A 76 -17.85 -4.93 10.61
C GLY A 76 -17.88 -6.46 10.47
N MET A 77 -16.76 -7.07 10.04
CA MET A 77 -16.64 -8.51 9.76
C MET A 77 -17.58 -9.04 8.67
N LYS A 78 -18.11 -8.16 7.81
CA LYS A 78 -18.99 -8.50 6.69
C LYS A 78 -18.21 -8.50 5.37
N PRO A 79 -17.90 -9.67 4.77
CA PRO A 79 -17.12 -9.74 3.54
C PRO A 79 -17.76 -8.97 2.37
N GLU A 80 -19.09 -8.95 2.30
CA GLU A 80 -19.86 -8.23 1.30
C GLU A 80 -19.66 -6.70 1.40
N VAL A 81 -19.52 -6.17 2.61
CA VAL A 81 -19.20 -4.74 2.84
C VAL A 81 -17.78 -4.46 2.40
N GLY A 82 -16.83 -5.36 2.69
CA GLY A 82 -15.45 -5.25 2.21
C GLY A 82 -15.36 -5.24 0.67
N LYS A 83 -16.08 -6.16 0.02
CA LYS A 83 -16.17 -6.22 -1.45
C LYS A 83 -16.77 -4.94 -2.02
N ALA A 84 -17.90 -4.48 -1.50
CA ALA A 84 -18.54 -3.24 -1.96
C ALA A 84 -17.63 -2.02 -1.75
N SER A 85 -16.89 -1.97 -0.64
CA SER A 85 -15.90 -0.93 -0.36
C SER A 85 -14.76 -0.90 -1.36
N ALA A 86 -14.24 -2.07 -1.75
CA ALA A 86 -13.21 -2.18 -2.77
C ALA A 86 -13.72 -1.76 -4.16
N MET A 87 -14.98 -2.11 -4.50
CA MET A 87 -15.60 -1.67 -5.75
C MET A 87 -15.87 -0.16 -5.78
N GLU A 88 -16.32 0.43 -4.66
CA GLU A 88 -16.47 1.90 -4.52
C GLU A 88 -15.15 2.63 -4.81
N SER A 89 -14.05 2.06 -4.34
CA SER A 89 -12.70 2.62 -4.47
C SER A 89 -11.91 2.06 -5.64
N TYR A 90 -12.56 1.43 -6.63
CA TYR A 90 -11.89 0.74 -7.73
C TYR A 90 -10.94 1.66 -8.50
N GLU A 91 -11.37 2.87 -8.88
CA GLU A 91 -10.49 3.80 -9.61
C GLU A 91 -9.32 4.28 -8.74
N GLU A 92 -9.50 4.53 -7.43
CA GLU A 92 -8.39 4.91 -6.53
C GLU A 92 -7.35 3.79 -6.42
N ILE A 93 -7.80 2.54 -6.31
CA ILE A 93 -6.94 1.35 -6.31
C ILE A 93 -6.23 1.23 -7.65
N LYS A 94 -6.97 1.29 -8.75
CA LYS A 94 -6.45 1.15 -10.11
C LYS A 94 -5.42 2.24 -10.40
N ASP A 95 -5.70 3.50 -10.09
CA ASP A 95 -4.79 4.62 -10.31
C ASP A 95 -3.48 4.40 -9.56
N PHE A 96 -3.55 3.94 -8.30
CA PHE A 96 -2.36 3.61 -7.52
C PHE A 96 -1.48 2.52 -8.17
N PHE A 97 -2.09 1.45 -8.68
CA PHE A 97 -1.37 0.32 -9.29
C PHE A 97 -1.09 0.48 -10.78
N SER A 98 -1.72 1.45 -11.45
CA SER A 98 -1.59 1.67 -12.90
C SER A 98 -0.26 2.27 -13.34
N GLY A 99 0.69 2.45 -12.41
CA GLY A 99 2.00 3.01 -12.70
C GLY A 99 2.82 2.15 -13.68
N ARG A 100 3.15 2.75 -14.84
CA ARG A 100 4.35 2.44 -15.64
C ARG A 100 5.55 2.19 -14.76
#